data_AF-A0A182JNY4-F1
#
_entry.id   AF-A0A182JNY4-F1
#
_cell.length_a   1.000
_cell.length_b   1.000
_cell.length_c   1.000
_cell.angle_alpha   90.00
_cell.angle_beta   90.00
_cell.angle_gamma   90.00
#
_symmetry.space_group_name_H-M   'P 1'
#
loop_
_entity.id
_entity.type
_entity.pdbx_description
1 polymer ?
#
loop_
_entity_poly.entity_id
_entity_poly.type
_entity_poly.pdbx_seq_one_letter_code
_entity_poly.pdbx_strand_id
1 'polypeptide(L)'
;MMEKECKPLIMADYSRGRTAIDLADRMNAYSLALCRAMKWYRKLGFDLLLNTAVTNAYLLYRDVTKKPISITDFRKDLAVSLTQLRQEECIPLAMVEATLSEKSQHYLERKPGSMKQVRRYCKQCYADNVVLLERG
;
A
#
# COMPACT_ATOMS: atom_id res chain seq x y z
N MET A 1 -19.43 -28.77 -34.19
CA MET A 1 -20.04 -27.42 -34.11
C MET A 1 -20.23 -27.12 -32.64
N MET A 2 -19.44 -26.22 -32.05
CA MET A 2 -19.63 -25.86 -30.64
C MET A 2 -20.81 -24.90 -30.54
N GLU A 3 -21.83 -25.27 -29.78
CA GLU A 3 -22.95 -24.41 -29.44
C GLU A 3 -22.41 -23.13 -28.80
N LYS A 4 -22.77 -21.99 -29.42
CA LYS A 4 -22.57 -20.68 -28.81
C LYS A 4 -23.53 -20.60 -27.64
N GLU A 5 -23.03 -20.73 -26.41
CA GLU A 5 -23.82 -20.44 -25.22
C GLU A 5 -24.33 -18.99 -25.31
N CYS A 6 -25.57 -18.82 -25.73
CA CYS A 6 -26.25 -17.53 -25.76
C CYS A 6 -26.58 -17.15 -24.32
N LYS A 7 -25.63 -16.51 -23.62
CA LYS A 7 -25.92 -15.86 -22.35
C LYS A 7 -27.10 -14.89 -22.56
N PRO A 8 -28.13 -14.95 -21.71
CA PRO A 8 -29.27 -14.04 -21.84
C PRO A 8 -28.79 -12.59 -21.71
N LEU A 9 -29.39 -11.69 -22.50
CA LEU A 9 -29.00 -10.26 -22.56
C LEU A 9 -28.93 -9.62 -21.17
N ILE A 10 -29.87 -9.95 -20.29
CA ILE A 10 -29.92 -9.48 -18.89
C ILE A 10 -28.65 -9.88 -18.13
N MET A 11 -28.15 -11.10 -18.31
CA MET A 11 -26.91 -11.56 -17.66
C MET A 11 -25.68 -10.89 -18.27
N ALA A 12 -25.68 -10.61 -19.57
CA ALA A 12 -24.61 -9.86 -20.23
C ALA A 12 -24.54 -8.42 -19.71
N ASP A 13 -25.67 -7.72 -19.63
CA ASP A 13 -25.74 -6.33 -19.13
C ASP A 13 -25.37 -6.25 -17.64
N TYR A 14 -25.85 -7.18 -16.83
CA TYR A 14 -25.45 -7.28 -15.42
C TYR A 14 -23.95 -7.48 -15.27
N SER A 15 -23.36 -8.41 -16.05
CA SER A 15 -21.92 -8.67 -15.99
C SER A 15 -21.10 -7.45 -16.42
N ARG A 16 -21.59 -6.68 -17.39
CA ARG A 16 -20.94 -5.45 -17.86
C ARG A 16 -20.93 -4.37 -16.77
N GLY A 17 -22.04 -4.17 -16.07
CA GLY A 17 -22.12 -3.24 -14.95
C GLY A 17 -21.20 -3.63 -13.80
N ARG A 18 -21.21 -4.91 -13.41
CA ARG A 18 -20.33 -5.44 -12.35
C ARG A 18 -18.84 -5.27 -12.68
N THR A 19 -18.46 -5.47 -13.93
CA THR A 19 -17.04 -5.37 -14.37
C THR A 19 -16.45 -3.98 -14.10
N ALA A 20 -17.24 -2.91 -14.18
CA ALA A 20 -16.76 -1.57 -13.88
C ALA A 20 -16.41 -1.40 -12.38
N ILE A 21 -17.22 -1.98 -11.50
CA ILE A 21 -16.99 -2.00 -10.05
C ILE A 21 -15.76 -2.84 -9.73
N ASP A 22 -15.68 -4.06 -10.30
CA ASP A 22 -14.54 -4.97 -10.13
C ASP A 22 -13.22 -4.33 -10.56
N LEU A 23 -13.24 -3.51 -11.63
CA LEU A 23 -12.08 -2.79 -12.11
C LEU A 23 -11.66 -1.69 -11.13
N ALA A 24 -12.60 -0.91 -10.62
CA ALA A 24 -12.34 0.13 -9.62
C ALA A 24 -11.74 -0.48 -8.34
N ASP A 25 -12.32 -1.58 -7.85
CA ASP A 25 -11.82 -2.31 -6.69
C ASP A 25 -10.41 -2.85 -6.93
N ARG A 26 -10.13 -3.38 -8.12
CA ARG A 26 -8.78 -3.81 -8.49
C ARG A 26 -7.80 -2.64 -8.48
N MET A 27 -8.17 -1.49 -9.03
CA MET A 27 -7.34 -0.28 -9.03
C MET A 27 -7.09 0.27 -7.61
N ASN A 28 -8.06 0.06 -6.71
CA ASN A 28 -7.98 0.41 -5.30
C ASN A 28 -7.14 -0.59 -4.50
N ALA A 29 -7.16 -1.88 -4.83
CA ALA A 29 -6.39 -2.91 -4.11
C ALA A 29 -4.86 -2.67 -4.14
N TYR A 30 -4.35 -1.93 -5.15
CA TYR A 30 -2.94 -1.55 -5.23
C TYR A 30 -2.55 -0.36 -4.34
N SER A 31 -3.51 0.22 -3.61
CA SER A 31 -3.25 1.36 -2.75
C SER A 31 -2.76 0.94 -1.37
N LEU A 32 -1.51 1.27 -1.09
CA LEU A 32 -0.92 1.37 0.24
C LEU A 32 -0.85 0.03 0.98
N ALA A 33 0.37 -0.47 1.17
CA ALA A 33 0.65 -1.45 2.21
C ALA A 33 0.37 -0.79 3.56
N LEU A 34 -0.88 -0.87 4.00
CA LEU A 34 -1.39 -0.11 5.13
C LEU A 34 -0.57 -0.42 6.39
N CYS A 35 0.08 0.60 6.94
CA CYS A 35 0.71 0.53 8.24
C CYS A 35 -0.30 -0.02 9.25
N ARG A 36 0.04 -1.15 9.87
CA ARG A 36 -0.81 -1.94 10.79
C ARG A 36 -1.31 -1.16 12.03
N ALA A 37 -0.97 0.13 12.16
CA ALA A 37 -1.24 1.01 13.29
C ALA A 37 -2.22 2.18 13.00
N MET A 38 -2.81 2.31 11.81
CA MET A 38 -3.78 3.40 11.54
C MET A 38 -5.17 3.11 12.14
N LYS A 39 -5.74 4.12 12.82
CA LYS A 39 -7.15 4.11 13.25
C LYS A 39 -8.06 3.98 12.01
N TRP A 40 -9.11 3.17 12.12
CA TRP A 40 -9.96 2.76 10.98
C TRP A 40 -10.54 3.93 10.17
N TYR A 41 -10.87 5.06 10.81
CA TYR A 41 -11.43 6.22 10.14
C TYR A 41 -10.40 6.97 9.30
N ARG A 42 -9.12 6.96 9.71
CA ARG A 42 -8.01 7.54 8.92
C ARG A 42 -7.77 6.70 7.67
N LYS A 43 -7.81 5.37 7.84
CA LYS A 43 -7.78 4.43 6.71
C LYS A 43 -8.89 4.77 5.72
N LEU A 44 -10.12 4.94 6.20
CA LEU A 44 -11.25 5.28 5.33
C LEU A 44 -11.04 6.61 4.59
N GLY A 45 -10.46 7.62 5.23
CA GLY A 45 -10.11 8.88 4.59
C GLY A 45 -9.08 8.72 3.46
N PHE A 46 -8.01 7.95 3.67
CA PHE A 46 -7.03 7.65 2.62
C PHE A 46 -7.64 6.80 1.50
N ASP A 47 -8.38 5.75 1.87
CA ASP A 47 -8.98 4.83 0.90
C ASP A 47 -10.03 5.52 0.04
N LEU A 48 -10.81 6.45 0.59
CA LEU A 48 -11.87 7.15 -0.14
C LEU A 48 -11.34 8.38 -0.89
N LEU A 49 -10.56 9.25 -0.23
CA LEU A 49 -10.20 10.52 -0.84
C LEU A 49 -8.98 10.38 -1.73
N LEU A 50 -7.91 9.78 -1.21
CA LEU A 50 -6.63 9.72 -1.93
C LEU A 50 -6.74 8.78 -3.13
N ASN A 51 -7.31 7.58 -2.96
CA ASN A 51 -7.38 6.66 -4.09
C ASN A 51 -8.35 7.08 -5.17
N THR A 52 -9.49 7.65 -4.82
CA THR A 52 -10.41 8.20 -5.83
C THR A 52 -9.74 9.35 -6.57
N ALA A 53 -9.07 10.27 -5.87
CA ALA A 53 -8.32 11.35 -6.51
C ALA A 53 -7.22 10.84 -7.46
N VAL A 54 -6.40 9.88 -7.01
CA VAL A 54 -5.31 9.29 -7.81
C VAL A 54 -5.84 8.51 -9.00
N THR A 55 -6.93 7.76 -8.83
CA THR A 55 -7.57 6.99 -9.91
C THR A 55 -8.14 7.93 -10.97
N ASN A 56 -8.81 9.00 -10.55
CA ASN A 56 -9.33 10.02 -11.47
C ASN A 56 -8.20 10.74 -12.22
N ALA A 57 -7.12 11.10 -11.52
CA ALA A 57 -5.94 11.69 -12.15
C ALA A 57 -5.29 10.74 -13.16
N TYR A 58 -5.21 9.44 -12.86
CA TYR A 58 -4.70 8.42 -13.76
C TYR A 58 -5.55 8.30 -15.04
N LEU A 59 -6.88 8.31 -14.91
CA LEU A 59 -7.79 8.28 -16.06
C LEU A 59 -7.61 9.53 -16.93
N LEU A 60 -7.57 10.72 -16.32
CA LEU A 60 -7.31 11.97 -17.03
C LEU A 60 -5.94 11.97 -17.74
N TYR A 61 -4.89 11.48 -17.08
CA TYR A 61 -3.56 11.38 -17.67
C TYR A 61 -3.56 10.50 -18.93
N ARG A 62 -4.25 9.35 -18.88
CA ARG A 62 -4.39 8.46 -20.03
C ARG A 62 -5.21 9.10 -21.15
N ASP A 63 -6.26 9.83 -20.80
CA ASP A 63 -7.13 10.46 -21.78
C ASP A 63 -6.45 11.63 -22.50
N VAL A 64 -5.66 12.43 -21.79
CA VAL A 64 -4.95 13.59 -22.36
C VAL A 64 -3.68 13.16 -23.09
N THR A 65 -2.85 12.32 -22.46
CA THR A 65 -1.51 11.99 -22.98
C THR A 65 -1.54 10.85 -23.99
N LYS A 66 -2.61 10.03 -24.00
CA LYS A 66 -2.76 8.81 -24.81
C LYS A 66 -1.62 7.80 -24.64
N LYS A 67 -0.80 7.94 -23.61
CA LYS A 67 0.30 7.02 -23.30
C LYS A 67 -0.21 5.87 -22.43
N PRO A 68 0.07 4.62 -22.79
CA PRO A 68 -0.21 3.49 -21.91
C PRO A 68 0.78 3.51 -20.73
N ILE A 69 0.26 3.58 -19.51
CA ILE A 69 1.02 3.40 -18.27
C ILE A 69 0.19 2.55 -17.31
N SER A 70 0.84 1.71 -16.50
CA SER A 70 0.15 0.97 -15.44
C SER A 70 -0.22 1.91 -14.30
N ILE A 71 -1.30 1.61 -13.56
CA ILE A 71 -1.66 2.40 -12.36
C ILE A 71 -0.54 2.36 -11.30
N THR A 72 0.20 1.26 -11.23
CA THR A 72 1.32 1.10 -10.30
C THR A 72 2.48 2.02 -10.64
N ASP A 73 2.84 2.13 -11.92
CA ASP A 73 3.94 3.01 -12.33
C ASP A 73 3.52 4.48 -12.26
N PHE A 74 2.27 4.79 -12.63
CA PHE A 74 1.72 6.13 -12.42
C PHE A 74 1.78 6.57 -10.95
N ARG A 75 1.45 5.68 -10.00
CA ARG A 75 1.56 5.96 -8.56
C ARG A 75 3.01 6.19 -8.12
N LYS A 76 3.98 5.46 -8.68
CA LYS A 76 5.41 5.68 -8.40
C LYS A 76 5.86 7.04 -8.91
N ASP A 77 5.56 7.35 -10.17
CA ASP A 77 5.93 8.63 -10.79
C ASP A 77 5.29 9.80 -10.05
N LEU A 78 4.03 9.66 -9.63
CA LEU A 78 3.34 10.64 -8.80
C LEU A 78 4.03 10.82 -7.45
N ALA A 79 4.40 9.72 -6.77
CA ALA A 79 5.10 9.79 -5.49
C ALA A 79 6.44 10.51 -5.61
N VAL A 80 7.25 10.18 -6.63
CA VAL A 80 8.52 10.86 -6.92
C VAL A 80 8.29 12.35 -7.19
N SER A 81 7.29 12.68 -8.02
CA SER A 81 6.95 14.07 -8.36
C SER A 81 6.53 14.90 -7.16
N LEU A 82 5.71 14.34 -6.26
CA LEU A 82 5.22 15.03 -5.06
C LEU A 82 6.29 15.19 -3.97
N THR A 83 7.17 14.20 -3.83
CA THR A 83 8.22 14.21 -2.81
C THR A 83 9.49 14.91 -3.25
N GLN A 84 9.59 15.25 -4.54
CA GLN A 84 10.80 15.82 -5.16
C GLN A 84 12.06 14.97 -4.92
N LEU A 85 11.89 13.68 -4.62
CA LEU A 85 13.00 12.75 -4.45
C LEU A 85 13.77 12.69 -5.76
N ARG A 86 14.92 13.37 -5.81
CA ARG A 86 15.86 13.18 -6.90
C ARG A 86 16.37 11.74 -6.80
N GLN A 87 16.55 11.06 -7.93
CA GLN A 87 17.23 9.76 -7.96
C GLN A 87 18.64 9.80 -7.32
N GLU A 88 19.19 10.99 -7.14
CA GLU A 88 20.47 11.25 -6.48
C GLU A 88 20.37 11.34 -4.94
N GLU A 89 19.17 11.62 -4.40
CA GLU A 89 18.91 11.71 -2.95
C GLU A 89 18.47 10.38 -2.35
N CYS A 90 18.06 9.41 -3.17
CA CYS A 90 17.87 8.05 -2.71
C CYS A 90 19.22 7.35 -2.56
N ILE A 91 19.62 7.10 -1.32
CA ILE A 91 20.79 6.29 -1.01
C ILE A 91 20.55 4.89 -1.61
N PRO A 92 21.41 4.42 -2.54
CA PRO A 92 21.32 3.06 -3.04
C PRO A 92 21.28 2.07 -1.88
N LEU A 93 20.42 1.06 -1.96
CA LEU A 93 20.30 0.06 -0.88
C LEU A 93 21.67 -0.55 -0.51
N ALA A 94 22.53 -0.74 -1.52
CA ALA A 94 23.92 -1.16 -1.35
C ALA A 94 24.81 -0.18 -0.55
N MET A 95 24.57 1.13 -0.66
CA MET A 95 25.26 2.15 0.14
C MET A 95 24.72 2.18 1.58
N VAL A 96 23.41 1.97 1.77
CA VAL A 96 22.84 1.77 3.11
C VAL A 96 23.49 0.54 3.76
N GLU A 97 23.57 -0.59 3.04
CA GLU A 97 24.23 -1.83 3.48
C GLU A 97 25.70 -1.62 3.83
N ALA A 98 26.44 -0.80 3.07
CA ALA A 98 27.84 -0.48 3.37
C ALA A 98 28.01 0.48 4.57
N THR A 99 27.03 1.36 4.83
CA THR A 99 27.03 2.24 6.01
C THR A 99 26.52 1.56 7.28
N LEU A 100 25.81 0.44 7.16
CA LEU A 100 25.51 -0.45 8.28
C LEU A 100 26.83 -1.09 8.71
N SER A 101 27.50 -0.48 9.70
CA SER A 101 28.61 -1.10 10.42
C SER A 101 28.25 -2.55 10.75
N GLU A 102 29.18 -3.51 10.64
CA GLU A 102 28.95 -4.92 11.01
C GLU A 102 28.27 -5.08 12.39
N LYS A 103 28.44 -4.08 13.28
CA LYS A 103 27.79 -3.99 14.61
C LYS A 103 26.29 -3.67 14.60
N SER A 104 25.71 -3.34 13.45
CA SER A 104 24.30 -2.96 13.26
C SER A 104 23.48 -4.02 12.50
N GLN A 105 24.11 -5.15 12.13
CA GLN A 105 23.39 -6.32 11.63
C GLN A 105 22.65 -7.00 12.78
N HIS A 106 21.43 -6.55 13.04
CA HIS A 106 20.51 -7.25 13.94
C HIS A 106 19.88 -8.41 13.19
N TYR A 107 20.14 -9.62 13.63
CA TYR A 107 19.50 -10.82 13.11
C TYR A 107 18.45 -11.32 14.10
N LEU A 108 17.32 -11.81 13.58
CA LEU A 108 16.22 -12.30 14.39
C LEU A 108 16.55 -13.70 14.89
N GLU A 109 17.01 -13.80 16.12
CA GLU A 109 17.23 -15.07 16.80
C GLU A 109 16.03 -15.46 17.66
N ARG A 110 15.58 -16.71 17.52
CA ARG A 110 14.56 -17.27 18.41
C ARG A 110 15.24 -17.66 19.73
N LYS A 111 14.99 -16.88 20.77
CA LYS A 111 15.49 -17.20 22.11
C LYS A 111 14.90 -18.53 22.62
N PRO A 112 15.72 -19.40 23.25
CA PRO A 112 15.28 -20.68 23.77
C PRO A 112 14.34 -20.49 24.99
N GLY A 113 13.30 -21.31 25.08
CA GLY A 113 12.34 -21.32 26.18
C GLY A 113 10.91 -20.93 25.78
N SER A 114 10.00 -20.96 26.75
CA SER A 114 8.60 -20.59 26.49
C SER A 114 8.45 -19.07 26.30
N MET A 115 7.51 -18.66 25.45
CA MET A 115 7.27 -17.25 25.14
C MET A 115 6.97 -16.40 26.39
N LYS A 116 6.31 -17.00 27.40
CA LYS A 116 6.02 -16.36 28.70
C LYS A 116 7.29 -16.03 29.51
N GLN A 117 8.33 -16.87 29.43
CA GLN A 117 9.58 -16.67 30.17
C GLN A 117 10.57 -15.76 29.46
N VAL A 118 10.51 -15.73 28.13
CA VAL A 118 11.53 -15.11 27.28
C VAL A 118 11.16 -13.69 26.83
N ARG A 119 9.87 -13.38 26.72
CA ARG A 119 9.39 -12.07 26.25
C ARG A 119 9.73 -11.00 27.28
N ARG A 120 10.68 -10.12 26.94
CA ARG A 120 10.90 -8.85 27.66
C ARG A 120 10.26 -7.73 26.85
N TYR A 121 9.42 -6.92 27.49
CA TYR A 121 8.98 -5.66 26.92
C TYR A 121 10.07 -4.61 27.13
N CYS A 122 10.25 -3.72 26.14
CA CYS A 122 11.10 -2.55 26.35
C CYS A 122 10.42 -1.67 27.41
N LYS A 123 11.07 -1.45 28.56
CA LYS A 123 10.53 -0.64 29.65
C LYS A 123 10.19 0.77 29.17
N GLN A 124 11.05 1.34 28.33
CA GLN A 124 10.86 2.67 27.75
C GLN A 124 9.62 2.72 26.85
N CYS A 125 9.56 1.85 25.82
CA CYS A 125 8.41 1.80 24.93
C CYS A 125 7.10 1.47 25.67
N TYR A 126 7.15 0.64 26.71
CA TYR A 126 5.96 0.32 27.50
C TYR A 126 5.48 1.54 28.30
N ALA A 127 6.37 2.26 28.97
CA ALA A 127 6.05 3.49 29.70
C ALA A 127 5.47 4.57 28.76
N ASP A 128 6.10 4.79 27.61
CA ASP A 128 5.65 5.79 26.63
C ASP A 128 4.25 5.45 26.08
N ASN A 129 3.97 4.17 25.83
CA ASN A 129 2.65 3.73 25.36
C ASN A 129 1.57 3.82 26.45
N VAL A 130 1.90 3.57 27.72
CA VAL A 130 0.96 3.78 28.83
C VAL A 130 0.56 5.25 28.91
N VAL A 131 1.52 6.16 28.85
CA VAL A 131 1.26 7.61 28.86
C VAL A 131 0.44 8.06 27.65
N LEU A 132 0.64 7.45 26.48
CA LEU A 132 -0.15 7.74 25.28
C LEU A 132 -1.59 7.23 25.37
N LEU A 133 -1.84 6.14 26.10
CA LEU A 133 -3.18 5.56 26.27
C LEU A 133 -3.99 6.26 27.38
N GLU A 134 -3.33 6.82 28.40
CA GLU A 134 -3.99 7.60 29.47
C GLU A 134 -4.35 9.04 29.04
N ARG A 135 -3.92 9.46 27.84
CA ARG A 135 -4.20 10.79 27.25
C ARG A 135 -5.32 10.77 26.19
N GLY A 136 -6.05 9.66 26.05
CA GLY A 136 -7.20 9.52 25.15
C GLY A 136 -8.51 9.54 25.92
#